data_AF-A0A3M1QVZ3-F1
#
_entry.id   AF-A0A3M1QVZ3-F1
#
_cell.length_a   1.000
_cell.length_b   1.000
_cell.length_c   1.000
_cell.angle_alpha   90.00
_cell.angle_beta   90.00
_cell.angle_gamma   90.00
#
_symmetry.space_group_name_H-M   'P 1'
#
loop_
_entity.id
_entity.type
_entity.pdbx_description
1 polymer ?
#
loop_
_entity_poly.entity_id
_entity_poly.type
_entity_poly.pdbx_seq_one_letter_code
_entity_poly.pdbx_strand_id
1 'polypeptide(L)'
;MLHTAENTAVWQEFDARYRPVLIAFARRAGLSLADAEDAAQEALLRFVKRYREGGYDRSRGRLRAWMAAIARNCVIDVHRARAARREVDASQFDAFPFDEQESETLWLDECNRAIMQRALVELRANSRTDPRTLEAFELVAFAQRPAAEVA
;
A
#
# COMPACT_ATOMS: atom_id res chain seq x y z
N MET A 1 -30.45 4.03 -2.46
CA MET A 1 -29.94 5.20 -3.22
C MET A 1 -28.43 5.34 -3.01
N LEU A 2 -27.57 4.58 -3.71
CA LEU A 2 -26.10 4.65 -3.53
C LEU A 2 -25.32 4.38 -4.84
N HIS A 3 -25.81 4.87 -5.97
CA HIS A 3 -25.08 4.87 -7.25
C HIS A 3 -25.07 6.28 -7.87
N THR A 4 -24.58 7.26 -7.11
CA THR A 4 -24.28 8.58 -7.68
C THR A 4 -22.89 8.53 -8.31
N ALA A 5 -22.72 9.10 -9.50
CA ALA A 5 -21.43 9.12 -10.21
C ALA A 5 -20.27 9.69 -9.37
N GLU A 6 -20.56 10.63 -8.47
CA GLU A 6 -19.61 11.19 -7.50
C GLU A 6 -19.03 10.14 -6.54
N ASN A 7 -19.85 9.20 -6.07
CA ASN A 7 -19.39 8.14 -5.18
C ASN A 7 -18.43 7.19 -5.92
N THR A 8 -18.72 6.90 -7.20
CA THR A 8 -17.85 6.09 -8.05
C THR A 8 -16.48 6.76 -8.26
N ALA A 9 -16.45 8.06 -8.53
CA ALA A 9 -15.19 8.80 -8.72
C ALA A 9 -14.31 8.80 -7.45
N VAL A 10 -14.91 9.00 -6.27
CA VAL A 10 -14.19 8.94 -4.99
C VAL A 10 -13.58 7.56 -4.75
N TRP A 11 -14.31 6.47 -5.04
CA TRP A 11 -13.78 5.12 -4.88
C TRP A 11 -12.71 4.77 -5.91
N GLN A 12 -12.82 5.26 -7.15
CA GLN A 12 -11.79 5.11 -8.16
C GLN A 12 -10.49 5.82 -7.75
N GLU A 13 -10.59 7.05 -7.22
CA GLU A 13 -9.41 7.77 -6.76
C GLU A 13 -8.77 7.10 -5.53
N PHE A 14 -9.61 6.54 -4.64
CA PHE A 14 -9.16 5.77 -3.49
C PHE A 14 -8.42 4.49 -3.92
N ASP A 15 -8.98 3.73 -4.86
CA ASP A 15 -8.36 2.54 -5.45
C ASP A 15 -7.01 2.89 -6.09
N ALA A 16 -6.98 3.91 -6.96
CA ALA A 16 -5.76 4.38 -7.61
C ALA A 16 -4.69 4.84 -6.61
N ARG A 17 -5.10 5.36 -5.44
CA ARG A 17 -4.19 5.78 -4.38
C ARG A 17 -3.61 4.62 -3.59
N TYR A 18 -4.43 3.66 -3.17
CA TYR A 18 -4.02 2.64 -2.20
C TYR A 18 -3.65 1.31 -2.83
N ARG A 19 -4.17 0.95 -4.01
CA ARG A 19 -3.85 -0.32 -4.66
C ARG A 19 -2.34 -0.52 -4.87
N PRO A 20 -1.57 0.46 -5.38
CA PRO A 20 -0.12 0.29 -5.54
C PRO A 20 0.60 0.10 -4.20
N VAL A 21 0.20 0.85 -3.16
CA VAL A 21 0.74 0.75 -1.79
C VAL A 21 0.50 -0.63 -1.21
N LEU A 22 -0.73 -1.15 -1.36
CA LEU A 22 -1.12 -2.47 -0.86
C LEU A 22 -0.34 -3.59 -1.53
N ILE A 23 -0.22 -3.55 -2.85
CA ILE A 23 0.54 -4.55 -3.61
C ILE A 23 2.00 -4.50 -3.17
N ALA A 24 2.62 -3.32 -3.10
CA ALA A 24 4.01 -3.18 -2.72
C ALA A 24 4.28 -3.66 -1.28
N PHE A 25 3.40 -3.30 -0.34
CA PHE A 25 3.42 -3.80 1.04
C PHE A 25 3.34 -5.33 1.10
N ALA A 26 2.37 -5.93 0.41
CA ALA A 26 2.19 -7.38 0.36
C ALA A 26 3.37 -8.11 -0.28
N ARG A 27 3.95 -7.53 -1.34
CA ARG A 27 5.16 -8.06 -2.01
C ARG A 27 6.36 -8.05 -1.10
N ARG A 28 6.58 -6.95 -0.37
CA ARG A 28 7.67 -6.85 0.62
C ARG A 28 7.45 -7.78 1.81
N ALA A 29 6.20 -8.12 2.12
CA ALA A 29 5.84 -9.14 3.11
C ALA A 29 5.89 -10.59 2.58
N GLY A 30 6.54 -10.83 1.44
CA GLY A 30 6.83 -12.18 0.93
C GLY A 30 5.75 -12.80 0.03
N LEU A 31 4.69 -12.06 -0.33
CA LEU A 31 3.67 -12.60 -1.24
C LEU A 31 4.14 -12.60 -2.70
N SER A 32 3.63 -13.56 -3.48
CA SER A 32 3.73 -13.54 -4.95
C SER A 32 2.96 -12.34 -5.50
N LEU A 33 3.17 -11.98 -6.78
CA LEU A 33 2.41 -10.89 -7.38
C LEU A 33 0.91 -11.16 -7.38
N ALA A 34 0.50 -12.36 -7.81
CA ALA A 34 -0.90 -12.76 -7.81
C ALA A 34 -1.53 -12.66 -6.41
N ASP A 35 -0.90 -13.25 -5.38
CA ASP A 35 -1.44 -13.19 -4.03
C ASP A 35 -1.41 -11.76 -3.45
N ALA A 36 -0.46 -10.92 -3.86
CA ALA A 36 -0.42 -9.51 -3.46
C ALA A 36 -1.56 -8.70 -4.10
N GLU A 37 -1.89 -8.95 -5.37
CA GLU A 37 -3.01 -8.34 -6.07
C GLU A 37 -4.35 -8.76 -5.45
N ASP A 38 -4.50 -10.04 -5.14
CA ASP A 38 -5.67 -10.60 -4.45
C ASP A 38 -5.81 -10.00 -3.04
N ALA A 39 -4.72 -9.94 -2.27
CA ALA A 39 -4.72 -9.33 -0.94
C ALA A 39 -5.06 -7.84 -0.99
N ALA A 40 -4.58 -7.11 -2.01
CA ALA A 40 -4.91 -5.70 -2.20
C ALA A 40 -6.41 -5.52 -2.53
N GLN A 41 -6.95 -6.34 -3.41
CA GLN A 41 -8.38 -6.32 -3.72
C GLN A 41 -9.23 -6.61 -2.48
N GLU A 42 -8.90 -7.66 -1.73
CA GLU A 42 -9.62 -8.01 -0.50
C GLU A 42 -9.53 -6.90 0.55
N ALA A 43 -8.36 -6.28 0.73
CA ALA A 43 -8.18 -5.17 1.67
C ALA A 43 -9.07 -3.97 1.32
N LEU A 44 -9.16 -3.62 0.02
CA LEU A 44 -10.02 -2.54 -0.45
C LEU A 44 -11.50 -2.87 -0.27
N LEU A 45 -11.92 -4.11 -0.56
CA LEU A 45 -13.31 -4.56 -0.34
C LEU A 45 -13.69 -4.51 1.15
N ARG A 46 -12.82 -5.03 2.02
CA ARG A 46 -13.01 -4.97 3.49
C ARG A 46 -13.07 -3.54 3.98
N PHE A 47 -12.22 -2.65 3.47
CA PHE A 47 -12.23 -1.23 3.80
C PHE A 47 -13.56 -0.59 3.42
N VAL A 48 -14.00 -0.71 2.16
CA VAL A 48 -15.25 -0.10 1.68
C VAL A 48 -16.44 -0.60 2.50
N LYS A 49 -16.50 -1.92 2.74
CA LYS A 49 -17.55 -2.53 3.56
C LYS A 49 -17.58 -1.94 4.96
N ARG A 50 -16.46 -2.00 5.70
CA ARG A 50 -16.38 -1.50 7.08
C ARG A 50 -16.62 0.01 7.15
N TYR A 51 -16.21 0.77 6.14
CA TYR A 51 -16.43 2.21 6.09
C TYR A 51 -17.93 2.52 5.97
N ARG A 52 -18.65 1.80 5.10
CA ARG A 52 -20.10 1.94 4.94
C ARG A 52 -20.88 1.51 6.18
N GLU A 53 -20.36 0.55 6.93
CA GLU A 53 -20.91 0.10 8.21
C GLU A 53 -20.64 1.10 9.36
N GLY A 54 -19.97 2.23 9.10
CA GLY A 54 -19.64 3.23 10.11
C GLY A 54 -18.46 2.84 11.02
N GLY A 55 -17.65 1.86 10.60
CA GLY A 55 -16.53 1.34 11.37
C GLY A 55 -15.31 2.27 11.44
N TYR A 56 -15.27 3.35 10.66
CA TYR A 56 -14.20 4.35 10.75
C TYR A 56 -14.57 5.47 11.71
N ASP A 57 -13.72 5.65 12.73
CA ASP A 57 -13.80 6.75 13.68
C ASP A 57 -12.49 7.53 13.66
N ARG A 58 -12.57 8.81 13.28
CA ARG A 58 -11.42 9.72 13.20
C ARG A 58 -10.80 10.00 14.56
N SER A 59 -11.54 9.86 15.67
CA SER A 59 -11.00 10.03 17.02
C SER A 59 -10.06 8.88 17.43
N ARG A 60 -10.23 7.71 16.81
CA ARG A 60 -9.44 6.50 17.09
C ARG A 60 -8.18 6.39 16.25
N GLY A 61 -7.99 7.27 15.27
CA GLY A 61 -6.79 7.31 14.46
C GLY A 61 -7.02 7.81 13.03
N ARG A 62 -5.92 7.85 12.26
CA ARG A 62 -5.94 8.29 10.87
C ARG A 62 -6.46 7.18 9.95
N LEU A 63 -7.22 7.55 8.93
CA LEU A 63 -7.72 6.64 7.88
C LEU A 63 -6.63 5.73 7.29
N ARG A 64 -5.44 6.29 7.05
CA ARG A 64 -4.29 5.54 6.52
C ARG A 64 -3.80 4.44 7.46
N ALA A 65 -3.84 4.67 8.77
CA ALA A 65 -3.44 3.66 9.77
C ALA A 65 -4.50 2.57 9.88
N TRP A 66 -5.77 2.94 9.75
CA TRP A 66 -6.86 1.97 9.67
C TRP A 66 -6.76 1.10 8.42
N MET A 67 -6.41 1.69 7.27
CA MET A 67 -6.13 0.95 6.04
C MET A 67 -4.92 0.01 6.20
N ALA A 68 -3.86 0.46 6.87
CA ALA A 68 -2.69 -0.37 7.19
C ALA A 68 -3.06 -1.62 7.99
N ALA A 69 -3.90 -1.45 9.02
CA ALA A 69 -4.37 -2.56 9.83
C ALA A 69 -5.18 -3.58 9.02
N ILE A 70 -6.04 -3.11 8.10
CA ILE A 70 -6.79 -3.99 7.20
C ILE A 70 -5.84 -4.74 6.25
N ALA A 71 -4.89 -4.03 5.64
CA ALA A 71 -3.89 -4.61 4.73
C ALA A 71 -3.06 -5.69 5.42
N ARG A 72 -2.52 -5.40 6.60
CA ARG A 72 -1.75 -6.34 7.42
C ARG A 72 -2.54 -7.62 7.71
N ASN A 73 -3.80 -7.48 8.12
CA ASN A 73 -4.66 -8.64 8.38
C ASN A 73 -4.90 -9.48 7.11
N CYS A 74 -5.11 -8.86 5.95
CA CYS A 74 -5.26 -9.58 4.68
C CYS A 74 -3.99 -10.37 4.32
N VAL A 75 -2.80 -9.79 4.50
CA VAL A 75 -1.53 -10.48 4.23
C VAL A 75 -1.32 -11.65 5.20
N ILE A 76 -1.63 -11.45 6.49
CA ILE A 76 -1.61 -12.52 7.50
C ILE A 76 -2.57 -13.65 7.14
N ASP A 77 -3.78 -13.32 6.68
CA ASP A 77 -4.77 -14.32 6.25
C ASP A 77 -4.24 -15.17 5.08
N VAL A 78 -3.55 -14.55 4.12
CA VAL A 78 -2.92 -15.28 2.99
C VAL A 78 -1.82 -16.22 3.48
N HIS A 79 -0.93 -15.74 4.35
CA HIS A 79 0.12 -16.58 4.93
C HIS A 79 -0.47 -17.75 5.73
N ARG A 80 -1.51 -17.50 6.53
CA ARG A 80 -2.22 -18.55 7.29
C ARG A 80 -2.92 -19.56 6.38
N ALA A 81 -3.55 -19.11 5.29
CA ALA A 81 -4.22 -19.99 4.33
C ALA A 81 -3.23 -20.82 3.50
N ARG A 82 -2.06 -20.27 3.17
CA ARG A 82 -0.95 -21.04 2.60
C ARG A 82 -0.46 -22.09 3.60
N ALA A 83 -0.48 -21.77 4.89
CA ALA A 83 -0.08 -22.68 5.94
C ALA A 83 -0.97 -23.89 6.12
N ALA A 84 -2.28 -23.66 6.19
CA ALA A 84 -3.25 -24.72 6.31
C ALA A 84 -3.24 -25.69 5.10
N ARG A 85 -2.91 -25.21 3.89
CA ARG A 85 -2.98 -26.01 2.66
C ARG A 85 -1.82 -26.98 2.43
N ARG A 86 -0.70 -26.88 3.17
CA ARG A 86 0.55 -27.60 2.84
C ARG A 86 0.87 -28.82 3.71
N GLU A 87 0.11 -29.14 4.76
CA GLU A 87 0.24 -30.34 5.64
C GLU A 87 1.66 -30.79 6.10
N VAL A 88 2.74 -30.03 5.87
CA VAL A 88 4.13 -30.46 6.14
C VAL A 88 4.98 -29.30 6.69
N ASP A 89 5.66 -29.63 7.79
CA ASP A 89 6.74 -28.95 8.53
C ASP A 89 6.57 -27.44 8.83
N ALA A 90 6.05 -27.17 10.04
CA ALA A 90 5.88 -25.82 10.58
C ALA A 90 7.18 -24.98 10.63
N SER A 91 8.34 -25.61 10.47
CA SER A 91 9.67 -24.97 10.52
C SER A 91 10.04 -24.17 9.25
N GLN A 92 9.33 -24.35 8.14
CA GLN A 92 9.57 -23.61 6.88
C GLN A 92 8.50 -22.55 6.57
N PHE A 93 7.63 -22.23 7.53
CA PHE A 93 6.67 -21.16 7.31
C PHE A 93 7.35 -19.80 7.29
N ASP A 94 7.19 -19.10 6.16
CA ASP A 94 7.20 -17.63 6.12
C ASP A 94 6.02 -17.16 6.98
N ALA A 95 6.21 -17.15 8.29
CA ALA A 95 5.43 -16.29 9.17
C ALA A 95 5.48 -14.88 8.58
N PHE A 96 4.41 -14.11 8.79
CA PHE A 96 4.40 -12.72 8.37
C PHE A 96 5.70 -12.05 8.87
N PRO A 97 6.58 -11.58 7.97
CA PRO A 97 8.02 -11.49 8.27
C PRO A 97 8.39 -10.26 9.08
N PHE A 98 7.38 -9.46 9.45
CA PHE A 98 7.55 -8.18 10.12
C PHE A 98 6.79 -8.16 11.44
N ASP A 99 7.40 -7.58 12.47
CA ASP A 99 6.65 -7.23 13.66
C ASP A 99 5.67 -6.06 13.39
N GLU A 100 4.99 -5.59 14.43
CA GLU A 100 4.03 -4.49 14.30
C GLU A 100 4.70 -3.16 13.92
N GLN A 101 5.86 -2.86 14.49
CA GLN A 101 6.58 -1.61 14.25
C GLN A 101 7.22 -1.57 12.85
N GLU A 102 7.80 -2.69 12.43
CA GLU A 102 8.33 -2.89 11.08
C GLU A 102 7.22 -2.79 10.04
N SER A 103 6.04 -3.38 10.32
CA SER A 103 4.86 -3.26 9.45
C SER A 103 4.42 -1.81 9.28
N GLU A 104 4.35 -1.05 10.37
CA GLU A 104 3.94 0.35 10.33
C GLU A 104 4.95 1.19 9.54
N THR A 105 6.24 0.97 9.78
CA THR A 105 7.32 1.67 9.07
C THR A 105 7.26 1.38 7.57
N LEU A 106 7.19 0.10 7.21
CA LEU A 106 7.07 -0.33 5.82
C LEU A 106 5.83 0.26 5.13
N TRP A 107 4.68 0.27 5.82
CA TRP A 107 3.46 0.86 5.29
C TRP A 107 3.59 2.37 5.05
N LEU A 108 4.19 3.09 6.00
CA LEU A 108 4.42 4.53 5.87
C LEU A 108 5.35 4.84 4.70
N ASP A 109 6.40 4.05 4.51
CA ASP A 109 7.33 4.19 3.39
C ASP A 109 6.61 3.99 2.04
N GLU A 110 5.75 2.98 1.93
CA GLU A 110 4.97 2.77 0.70
C GLU A 110 3.95 3.88 0.44
N CYS A 111 3.30 4.38 1.48
CA CYS A 111 2.41 5.54 1.36
C CYS A 111 3.17 6.78 0.88
N ASN A 112 4.33 7.08 1.48
CA ASN A 112 5.17 8.21 1.10
C ASN A 112 5.66 8.06 -0.34
N ARG A 113 6.06 6.85 -0.73
CA ARG A 113 6.49 6.54 -2.08
C ARG A 113 5.38 6.79 -3.10
N ALA A 114 4.16 6.30 -2.84
CA ALA A 114 3.03 6.50 -3.73
C ALA A 114 2.60 7.97 -3.84
N ILE A 115 2.62 8.72 -2.73
CA ILE A 115 2.35 10.16 -2.73
C ILE A 115 3.39 10.89 -3.59
N MET A 116 4.67 10.58 -3.39
CA MET A 116 5.77 11.20 -4.14
C MET A 116 5.67 10.90 -5.64
N GLN A 117 5.40 9.66 -6.01
CA GLN A 117 5.21 9.27 -7.42
C GLN A 117 4.06 10.04 -8.07
N ARG A 118 2.91 10.19 -7.38
CA ARG A 118 1.80 11.00 -7.88
C ARG A 118 2.18 12.47 -8.01
N ALA A 119 2.88 13.04 -7.03
CA ALA A 119 3.33 14.42 -7.08
C ALA A 119 4.28 14.67 -8.27
N LEU A 120 5.15 13.71 -8.59
CA LEU A 120 6.05 13.81 -9.74
C LEU A 120 5.33 13.72 -11.07
N VAL A 121 4.32 12.85 -11.19
CA VAL A 121 3.45 12.79 -12.38
C VAL A 121 2.75 14.13 -12.60
N GLU A 122 2.15 14.70 -11.55
CA GLU A 122 1.49 16.00 -11.61
C GLU A 122 2.47 17.13 -11.99
N LEU A 123 3.66 17.12 -11.40
CA LEU A 123 4.67 18.14 -11.67
C LEU A 123 5.23 18.03 -13.09
N ARG A 124 5.38 16.81 -13.62
CA ARG A 124 5.72 16.59 -15.05
C ARG A 124 4.63 17.11 -15.99
N ALA A 125 3.36 16.93 -15.63
CA ALA A 125 2.24 17.34 -16.46
C ALA A 125 1.99 18.86 -16.43
N ASN A 126 2.19 19.49 -15.27
CA ASN A 126 1.69 20.84 -15.00
C ASN A 126 2.78 21.89 -14.71
N SER A 127 4.06 21.52 -14.71
CA SER A 127 5.16 22.46 -14.47
C SER A 127 6.13 22.54 -15.65
N ARG A 128 6.91 23.62 -15.72
CA ARG A 128 7.99 23.82 -16.69
C ARG A 128 9.33 23.24 -16.19
N THR A 129 9.30 22.33 -15.23
CA THR A 129 10.51 21.78 -14.62
C THR A 129 11.21 20.87 -15.62
N ASP A 130 12.52 21.03 -15.76
CA ASP A 130 13.34 20.26 -16.68
C ASP A 130 13.24 18.75 -16.35
N PRO A 131 12.92 17.87 -17.32
CA PRO A 131 12.77 16.44 -17.10
C PRO A 131 13.97 15.77 -16.43
N ARG A 132 15.19 16.22 -16.71
CA ARG A 132 16.42 15.67 -16.10
C ARG A 132 16.51 16.00 -14.61
N THR A 133 16.03 17.18 -14.21
CA THR A 133 15.96 17.57 -12.79
C THR A 133 15.00 16.65 -12.02
N LEU A 134 13.91 16.24 -12.66
CA LEU A 134 12.93 15.33 -12.06
C LEU A 134 13.42 13.90 -12.00
N GLU A 135 14.11 13.42 -13.04
CA GLU A 135 14.77 12.11 -13.01
C GLU A 135 15.87 12.04 -11.94
N ALA A 136 16.71 13.07 -11.81
CA ALA A 136 17.74 13.14 -10.78
C ALA A 136 17.12 13.14 -9.37
N PHE A 137 16.03 13.89 -9.16
CA PHE A 137 15.30 13.89 -7.89
C PHE A 137 14.67 12.53 -7.60
N GLU A 138 14.06 11.87 -8.59
CA GLU A 138 13.51 10.51 -8.46
C GLU A 138 14.57 9.49 -8.03
N LEU A 139 15.74 9.53 -8.67
CA LEU A 139 16.85 8.65 -8.36
C LEU A 139 17.33 8.83 -6.91
N VAL A 140 17.42 10.07 -6.41
CA VAL A 140 17.84 10.34 -5.02
C VAL A 140 16.74 9.99 -4.01
N ALA A 141 15.49 10.39 -4.28
CA ALA A 141 14.38 10.23 -3.34
C ALA A 141 13.91 8.78 -3.20
N PHE A 142 13.99 7.97 -4.25
CA PHE A 142 13.50 6.58 -4.24
C PHE A 142 14.58 5.52 -4.04
N ALA A 143 15.87 5.84 -4.24
CA ALA A 143 16.98 4.88 -4.08
C ALA A 143 17.55 4.77 -2.65
N GLN A 144 17.12 5.60 -1.69
CA GLN A 144 17.74 5.69 -0.35
C GLN A 144 19.29 5.75 -0.38
N ARG A 145 19.88 6.32 -1.44
CA ARG A 145 21.31 6.66 -1.45
C ARG A 145 21.47 8.10 -0.96
N PRO A 146 22.44 8.39 -0.06
CA PRO A 146 22.68 9.75 0.39
C PRO A 146 22.96 10.67 -0.81
N ALA A 147 22.47 11.91 -0.73
CA ALA A 147 22.66 12.95 -1.74
C ALA A 147 24.13 13.27 -2.10
N ALA A 148 25.10 12.68 -1.38
CA ALA A 148 26.53 12.83 -1.60
C ALA A 148 27.08 12.09 -2.84
N GLU A 149 26.31 11.20 -3.48
CA GLU A 149 26.78 10.42 -4.65
C GLU A 149 26.17 10.87 -5.99
N VAL A 150 25.39 11.95 -6.01
CA VAL A 150 24.87 12.54 -7.25
C VAL A 150 25.49 13.92 -7.43
N ALA A 151 26.76 13.92 -7.83
CA ALA A 151 27.53 15.10 -8.26
C ALA A 151 28.22 14.79 -9.59
#